data_AF-F4N045-F1
#
_entry.id   AF-F4N045-F1
#
_cell.length_a   1.000
_cell.length_b   1.000
_cell.length_c   1.000
_cell.angle_alpha   90.00
_cell.angle_beta   90.00
_cell.angle_gamma   90.00
#
_symmetry.space_group_name_H-M   'P 1'
#
loop_
_entity.id
_entity.type
_entity.pdbx_description
1 polymer ?
#
loop_
_entity_poly.entity_id
_entity_poly.type
_entity_poly.pdbx_seq_one_letter_code
_entity_poly.pdbx_strand_id
1 'polypeptide(L)'
;MYLERVDIVGFRGINRISLNLDDNTVLIGENAWGKSSLLDALTLLLSPEPQLYHFTSQDFYYPAGDESAKERHLQIIFTFCEKDIGHWRAPRYRQLAPLWIKK
;
A
#
# COMPACT_ATOMS: atom_id res chain seq x y z
N MET A 1 -4.71 10.07 -11.96
CA MET A 1 -5.16 9.25 -10.83
C MET A 1 -4.43 9.69 -9.59
N TYR A 2 -5.03 9.49 -8.43
CA TYR A 2 -4.40 9.66 -7.12
C TYR A 2 -4.67 8.40 -6.30
N LEU A 3 -3.81 8.16 -5.31
CA LEU A 3 -4.01 7.07 -4.36
C LEU A 3 -5.07 7.52 -3.35
N GLU A 4 -6.25 6.91 -3.40
CA GLU A 4 -7.40 7.24 -2.53
C GLU A 4 -7.35 6.45 -1.23
N ARG A 5 -6.88 5.21 -1.29
CA ARG A 5 -6.87 4.31 -0.12
C ARG A 5 -5.75 3.30 -0.18
N VAL A 6 -5.23 2.97 1.00
CA VAL A 6 -4.24 1.94 1.24
C VAL A 6 -4.74 1.00 2.33
N ASP A 7 -4.78 -0.30 2.03
CA ASP A 7 -5.04 -1.36 3.00
C ASP A 7 -3.80 -2.25 3.09
N ILE A 8 -3.28 -2.46 4.30
CA ILE A 8 -2.11 -3.31 4.55
C ILE A 8 -2.45 -4.31 5.63
N VAL A 9 -2.10 -5.57 5.40
CA VAL A 9 -2.14 -6.67 6.36
C VAL A 9 -0.79 -7.38 6.34
N GLY A 10 -0.22 -7.64 7.51
CA GLY A 10 0.94 -8.50 7.68
C GLY A 10 2.25 -7.95 7.10
N PHE A 11 2.49 -6.63 7.15
CA PHE A 11 3.70 -6.00 6.60
C PHE A 11 4.54 -5.31 7.67
N ARG A 12 5.75 -5.83 7.92
CA ARG A 12 6.76 -5.26 8.85
C ARG A 12 6.17 -4.88 10.21
N GLY A 13 6.07 -3.58 10.53
CA GLY A 13 5.50 -3.10 11.80
C GLY A 13 3.96 -2.97 11.79
N ILE A 14 3.30 -3.32 10.69
CA ILE A 14 1.85 -3.20 10.51
C ILE A 14 1.23 -4.59 10.50
N ASN A 15 0.46 -4.90 11.55
CA ASN A 15 -0.42 -6.07 11.55
C ASN A 15 -1.59 -5.83 10.58
N ARG A 16 -2.35 -4.74 10.80
CA ARG A 16 -3.44 -4.34 9.91
C ARG A 16 -3.67 -2.84 9.96
N ILE A 17 -3.83 -2.21 8.79
CA ILE A 17 -4.26 -0.82 8.68
C ILE A 17 -5.09 -0.61 7.41
N SER A 18 -6.01 0.35 7.48
CA SER A 18 -6.81 0.84 6.36
C SER A 18 -6.84 2.35 6.46
N LEU A 19 -6.28 3.05 5.48
CA LEU A 19 -6.19 4.51 5.47
C LEU A 19 -6.72 5.07 4.16
N ASN A 20 -7.58 6.08 4.27
CA ASN A 20 -7.89 6.96 3.14
C ASN A 20 -6.82 8.04 3.05
N LEU A 21 -6.42 8.38 1.83
CA LEU A 21 -5.43 9.39 1.52
C LEU A 21 -6.08 10.46 0.66
N ASP A 22 -5.89 11.70 1.08
CA ASP A 22 -6.27 12.90 0.33
C ASP A 22 -5.01 13.65 -0.11
N ASP A 23 -5.17 14.78 -0.82
CA ASP A 23 -4.07 15.59 -1.36
C ASP A 23 -3.04 16.00 -0.28
N ASN A 24 -3.48 16.22 0.96
CA ASN A 24 -2.62 16.58 2.10
C ASN A 24 -2.89 15.65 3.29
N THR A 25 -2.22 14.50 3.33
CA THR A 25 -2.34 13.56 4.45
C THR A 25 -1.19 13.72 5.44
N VAL A 26 -1.51 13.97 6.71
CA VAL A 26 -0.53 14.02 7.82
C VAL A 26 -0.63 12.75 8.64
N LEU A 27 0.47 11.98 8.70
CA LEU A 27 0.55 10.73 9.46
C LEU A 27 1.07 11.00 10.87
N ILE A 28 0.19 10.88 11.88
CA ILE A 28 0.53 11.05 13.30
C ILE A 28 0.26 9.74 14.05
N GLY A 29 1.17 9.38 14.94
CA GLY A 29 1.03 8.23 15.84
C GLY A 29 2.25 8.12 16.72
N GLU A 30 2.29 7.14 17.62
CA GLU A 30 3.42 6.94 18.54
C GLU A 30 4.70 6.47 17.82
N ASN A 31 5.72 6.02 18.53
CA ASN A 31 6.80 5.27 17.88
C ASN A 31 6.36 3.81 17.70
N ALA A 32 6.89 3.13 16.69
CA ALA A 32 6.61 1.71 16.38
C ALA A 32 5.18 1.34 15.90
N TRP A 33 4.23 2.26 15.77
CA TRP A 33 2.89 1.94 15.22
C TRP A 33 2.84 1.57 13.72
N GLY A 34 3.98 1.59 13.02
CA GLY A 34 4.04 1.23 11.59
C GLY A 34 4.11 2.40 10.61
N LYS A 35 4.28 3.64 11.08
CA LYS A 35 4.51 4.87 10.28
C LYS A 35 5.55 4.67 9.17
N SER A 36 6.76 4.25 9.55
CA SER A 36 7.86 4.00 8.62
C SER A 36 7.56 2.83 7.69
N SER A 37 6.92 1.77 8.21
CA SER A 37 6.50 0.62 7.40
C SER A 37 5.48 1.01 6.32
N LEU A 38 4.56 1.94 6.59
CA LEU A 38 3.63 2.44 5.58
C LEU A 38 4.38 3.19 4.47
N LEU A 39 5.31 4.08 4.83
CA LEU A 39 6.12 4.81 3.84
C LEU A 39 7.04 3.87 3.05
N ASP A 40 7.59 2.83 3.68
CA ASP A 40 8.36 1.78 3.01
C ASP A 40 7.49 1.04 2.00
N ALA A 41 6.28 0.60 2.37
CA ALA A 41 5.37 -0.09 1.45
C ALA A 41 5.06 0.76 0.21
N LEU A 42 4.78 2.06 0.40
CA LEU A 42 4.56 3.00 -0.70
C LEU A 42 5.81 3.14 -1.58
N THR A 43 6.98 3.30 -0.96
CA THR A 43 8.25 3.48 -1.67
C THR A 43 8.63 2.25 -2.48
N LEU A 44 8.50 1.06 -1.90
CA LEU A 44 8.92 -0.19 -2.51
C LEU A 44 8.00 -0.62 -3.66
N LEU A 45 6.68 -0.45 -3.48
CA LEU A 45 5.69 -0.98 -4.42
C LEU A 45 5.25 0.02 -5.49
N LEU A 46 5.40 1.33 -5.23
CA LEU A 46 5.10 2.38 -6.20
C LEU A 46 6.37 3.00 -6.80
N SER A 47 7.53 2.39 -6.57
CA SER A 47 8.79 2.81 -7.17
C SER A 47 8.69 2.83 -8.71
N PRO A 48 9.20 3.87 -9.38
CA PRO A 48 9.27 3.91 -10.84
C PRO A 48 10.42 3.06 -11.40
N GLU A 49 11.24 2.43 -10.54
CA GLU A 49 12.33 1.56 -10.96
C GLU A 49 11.82 0.38 -11.81
N PRO A 50 12.54 -0.04 -12.86
CA PRO A 50 12.10 -1.10 -13.75
C PRO A 50 12.10 -2.48 -13.08
N GLN A 51 12.86 -2.65 -11.99
CA GLN A 51 12.87 -3.88 -11.21
C GLN A 51 11.72 -3.87 -10.21
N LEU A 52 10.82 -4.85 -10.36
CA LEU A 52 9.74 -5.07 -9.40
C LEU A 52 10.29 -5.54 -8.06
N TYR A 53 9.76 -4.98 -6.97
CA TYR A 53 10.12 -5.39 -5.63
C TYR A 53 9.71 -6.84 -5.37
N HIS A 54 10.62 -7.63 -4.79
CA HIS A 54 10.36 -8.99 -4.37
C HIS A 54 10.29 -9.05 -2.84
N PHE A 55 9.14 -9.43 -2.31
CA PHE A 55 8.97 -9.58 -0.87
C PHE A 55 9.88 -10.67 -0.32
N THR A 56 10.52 -10.34 0.78
CA THR A 56 11.37 -11.26 1.54
C THR A 56 10.68 -11.66 2.84
N SER A 57 11.25 -12.65 3.52
CA SER A 57 10.74 -13.04 4.85
C SER A 57 10.76 -11.90 5.86
N GLN A 58 11.64 -10.90 5.70
CA GLN A 58 11.74 -9.75 6.60
C GLN A 58 10.59 -8.74 6.42
N ASP A 59 9.84 -8.84 5.32
CA ASP A 59 8.73 -7.93 5.05
C ASP A 59 7.42 -8.34 5.72
N PHE A 60 7.34 -9.57 6.23
CA PHE A 60 6.16 -10.05 6.95
C PHE A 60 6.08 -9.44 8.35
N TYR A 61 4.88 -9.34 8.90
CA TYR A 61 4.66 -8.85 10.25
C TYR A 61 5.14 -9.85 11.32
N TYR A 62 5.72 -9.30 12.39
CA TYR A 62 6.21 -10.04 13.55
C TYR A 62 5.55 -9.49 14.83
N PRO A 63 4.76 -10.29 15.55
CA PRO A 63 4.27 -9.93 16.87
C PRO A 63 5.44 -9.70 17.82
N ALA A 64 5.40 -8.61 18.58
CA ALA A 64 6.39 -8.36 19.62
C ALA A 64 6.34 -9.48 20.67
N GLY A 65 7.42 -10.23 20.81
CA GLY A 65 7.55 -11.33 21.76
C GLY A 65 7.33 -12.74 21.19
N ASP A 66 7.01 -12.88 19.91
CA ASP A 66 6.94 -14.21 19.26
C ASP A 66 7.41 -14.15 17.79
N GLU A 67 8.72 -14.32 17.59
CA GLU A 67 9.32 -14.41 16.25
C GLU A 67 8.89 -15.68 15.48
N SER A 68 8.35 -16.68 16.18
CA SER A 68 7.86 -17.93 15.58
C SER A 68 6.45 -17.78 15.03
N ALA A 69 5.67 -16.82 15.53
CA ALA A 69 4.35 -16.44 15.02
C ALA A 69 4.45 -15.58 13.75
N LYS A 70 5.25 -16.03 12.77
CA LYS A 70 5.30 -15.41 11.44
C LYS A 70 3.92 -15.46 10.82
N GLU A 71 3.36 -14.28 10.57
CA GLU A 71 2.17 -14.16 9.75
C GLU A 71 2.53 -14.59 8.34
N ARG A 72 1.89 -15.64 7.81
CA ARG A 72 2.14 -16.12 6.43
C ARG A 72 1.35 -15.34 5.39
N HIS A 73 0.59 -14.36 5.83
CA HIS A 73 -0.33 -13.60 5.01
C HIS A 73 0.11 -12.14 4.97
N LEU A 74 0.62 -11.73 3.82
CA LEU A 74 0.94 -10.35 3.50
C LEU A 74 0.02 -9.91 2.37
N GLN A 75 -0.71 -8.83 2.59
CA GLN A 75 -1.56 -8.22 1.58
C GLN A 75 -1.41 -6.71 1.63
N ILE A 76 -1.17 -6.11 0.46
CA ILE A 76 -1.14 -4.66 0.28
C ILE A 76 -2.06 -4.34 -0.90
N ILE A 77 -3.09 -3.54 -0.65
CA ILE A 77 -4.07 -3.11 -1.65
C ILE A 77 -3.98 -1.60 -1.80
N PHE A 78 -3.74 -1.16 -3.02
CA PHE A 78 -3.81 0.24 -3.40
C PHE A 78 -5.07 0.50 -4.21
N THR A 79 -5.87 1.45 -3.75
CA THR A 79 -7.05 1.91 -4.49
C THR A 79 -6.73 3.27 -5.09
N PHE A 80 -6.73 3.33 -6.43
CA PHE A 80 -6.52 4.57 -7.17
C PHE A 80 -7.85 5.11 -7.70
N CYS A 81 -8.05 6.41 -7.60
CA CYS A 81 -9.21 7.12 -8.13
C CYS A 81 -8.79 8.13 -9.20
N GLU A 82 -9.68 8.43 -10.14
CA GLU A 82 -9.45 9.53 -11.08
C GLU A 82 -9.60 10.89 -10.39
N LYS A 83 -8.77 11.88 -10.78
CA LYS A 83 -8.88 13.23 -10.21
C LYS A 83 -10.09 13.99 -10.75
N ASP A 84 -10.32 13.85 -12.05
CA ASP A 84 -11.39 14.50 -12.78
C ASP A 84 -12.13 13.45 -13.59
N ILE A 85 -13.44 13.60 -13.74
CA ILE A 85 -14.30 12.64 -14.43
C ILE A 85 -13.82 12.44 -15.87
N GLY A 86 -13.57 11.18 -16.24
CA GLY A 86 -13.17 10.79 -17.59
C GLY A 86 -11.66 10.76 -17.81
N HIS A 87 -10.83 11.17 -16.84
CA HIS A 87 -9.37 11.06 -16.92
C HIS A 87 -8.90 9.61 -16.98
N TRP A 88 -9.68 8.64 -16.47
CA TRP A 88 -9.38 7.21 -16.63
C TRP A 88 -9.28 6.76 -18.10
N ARG A 89 -9.87 7.50 -19.06
CA ARG A 89 -9.83 7.20 -20.49
C ARG A 89 -8.52 7.59 -21.18
N ALA A 90 -7.62 8.29 -20.49
CA ALA A 90 -6.34 8.70 -21.06
C ALA A 90 -5.53 7.48 -21.55
N PRO A 91 -4.79 7.58 -22.69
CA PRO A 91 -4.11 6.43 -23.30
C PRO A 91 -3.17 5.67 -22.33
N ARG A 92 -2.50 6.39 -21.42
CA ARG A 92 -1.61 5.83 -20.40
C ARG A 92 -2.27 4.83 -19.45
N TYR A 93 -3.59 4.87 -19.31
CA TYR A 93 -4.34 3.99 -18.41
C TYR A 93 -5.03 2.84 -19.12
N ARG A 94 -4.86 2.71 -20.45
CA ARG A 94 -5.51 1.66 -21.25
C ARG A 94 -5.18 0.24 -20.74
N GLN A 95 -3.96 0.02 -20.25
CA GLN A 95 -3.54 -1.27 -19.71
C GLN A 95 -4.21 -1.62 -18.37
N LEU A 96 -4.68 -0.62 -17.62
CA LEU A 96 -5.38 -0.79 -16.36
C LEU A 96 -6.89 -1.01 -16.55
N ALA A 97 -7.40 -0.96 -17.78
CA ALA A 97 -8.82 -1.12 -18.09
C ALA A 97 -9.52 -2.34 -17.47
N PRO A 98 -8.88 -3.53 -17.42
CA PRO A 98 -9.47 -4.71 -16.79
C PRO A 98 -9.62 -4.59 -15.26
N LEU A 99 -8.89 -3.67 -14.63
CA LEU A 99 -8.86 -3.49 -13.18
C LEU A 99 -9.88 -2.47 -12.67
N TRP A 100 -10.64 -1.83 -13.57
CA TRP A 100 -11.62 -0.82 -13.16
C TRP A 100 -12.80 -1.41 -12.40
N ILE A 101 -13.04 -0.88 -11.21
CA ILE A 101 -14.20 -1.19 -10.38
C ILE A 101 -15.16 -0.02 -10.51
N LYS A 102 -16.43 -0.30 -10.86
CA LYS A 102 -17.49 0.71 -10.80
C LYS A 102 -17.89 0.89 -9.33
N LYS A 103 -17.81 2.13 -8.83
CA LYS A 103 -18.48 2.51 -7.58
C LYS A 103 -20.00 2.51 -7.79
#